data_AF-A0A3P8E121-F1
#
_entry.id   AF-A0A3P8E121-F1
#
_cell.length_a   1.000
_cell.length_b   1.000
_cell.length_c   1.000
_cell.angle_alpha   90.00
_cell.angle_beta   90.00
_cell.angle_gamma   90.00
#
_symmetry.space_group_name_H-M   'P 1'
#
loop_
_entity.id
_entity.type
_entity.pdbx_description
1 polymer ?
#
loop_
_entity_poly.entity_id
_entity_poly.type
_entity_poly.pdbx_seq_one_letter_code
_entity_poly.pdbx_strand_id
1 'polypeptide(L)'
;MKCWVPAQFTGAWEKYAETYCFIKGSYFLPDDEHPNEDFIERDNAVIGYYQWVPLMLALQAFLFYAPCLIWKALNCSTGINVKDVLENTAKVKKNVTVKERENQVFKAAVHLQEALELQRELKSEAGVYSKMRKSGFYLSSVYVFTKFLYVLNIIVQFCIFSAFLGTNNAFWGWDIFTDIWSGREWNVTGHFPRVTMCDFTVRVLGALHRWTVQCVLMINMFTEKIYVFLWFWFILVGVLSVISLLYWVVALVGGNFQRGFVMKYLRCMGEVSDEPTRTEEEKVGGFVRNYLTSDGVFLLRLIQAARGWELGEICATQIDSSDWGFGMLLERAKVVTSHVAFSK
;
A
#
# COMPACT_ATOMS: atom_id res chain seq x y z
N MET A 1 -30.59 -3.22 15.58
CA MET A 1 -30.62 -3.15 17.06
C MET A 1 -31.95 -3.73 17.51
N LYS A 2 -32.00 -4.44 18.63
CA LYS A 2 -33.23 -4.97 19.22
C LYS A 2 -33.32 -4.54 20.67
N CYS A 3 -34.46 -4.01 21.10
CA CYS A 3 -34.59 -3.39 22.42
C CYS A 3 -35.68 -4.06 23.24
N TRP A 4 -35.40 -4.22 24.54
CA TRP A 4 -36.36 -4.65 25.54
C TRP A 4 -37.24 -3.45 25.92
N VAL A 5 -38.44 -3.39 25.35
CA VAL A 5 -39.41 -2.32 25.60
C VAL A 5 -40.52 -2.77 26.54
N PRO A 6 -41.17 -1.86 27.29
CA PRO A 6 -42.30 -2.21 28.15
C PRO A 6 -43.49 -2.80 27.38
N ALA A 7 -44.24 -3.71 28.01
CA ALA A 7 -45.36 -4.42 27.37
C ALA A 7 -46.50 -3.52 26.84
N GLN A 8 -46.61 -2.28 27.34
CA GLN A 8 -47.58 -1.30 26.86
C GLN A 8 -47.25 -0.69 25.50
N PHE A 9 -46.03 -0.90 24.97
CA PHE A 9 -45.64 -0.37 23.67
C PHE A 9 -46.30 -1.17 22.55
N THR A 10 -46.99 -0.47 21.65
CA THR A 10 -47.45 -1.08 20.40
C THR A 10 -46.26 -1.43 19.52
N GLY A 11 -46.42 -2.36 18.58
CA GLY A 11 -45.32 -2.73 17.67
C GLY A 11 -44.78 -1.57 16.82
N ALA A 12 -45.56 -0.50 16.61
CA ALA A 12 -45.07 0.73 15.97
C ALA A 12 -44.14 1.52 16.90
N TRP A 13 -44.45 1.58 18.19
CA TRP A 13 -43.63 2.26 19.20
C TRP A 13 -42.34 1.49 19.49
N GLU A 14 -42.36 0.15 19.46
CA GLU A 14 -41.17 -0.68 19.52
C GLU A 14 -40.20 -0.34 18.39
N LYS A 15 -40.69 -0.32 17.14
CA LYS A 15 -39.86 0.05 15.97
C LYS A 15 -39.32 1.47 16.07
N TYR A 16 -40.13 2.40 16.58
CA TYR A 16 -39.68 3.77 16.82
C TYR A 16 -38.54 3.81 17.85
N ALA A 17 -38.69 3.13 19.00
CA ALA A 17 -37.66 3.08 20.04
C ALA A 17 -36.37 2.43 19.51
N GLU A 18 -36.48 1.30 18.79
CA GLU A 18 -35.33 0.63 18.16
C GLU A 18 -34.57 1.56 17.20
N THR A 19 -35.30 2.28 16.36
CA THR A 19 -34.72 3.20 15.37
C THR A 19 -34.13 4.44 16.04
N TYR A 20 -34.84 5.01 17.02
CA TYR A 20 -34.40 6.18 17.76
C TYR A 20 -33.09 5.87 18.52
N CYS A 21 -33.05 4.75 19.24
CA CYS A 21 -31.85 4.33 19.96
C CYS A 21 -30.69 4.03 19.03
N PHE A 22 -30.96 3.45 17.85
CA PHE A 22 -29.91 3.25 16.86
C PHE A 22 -29.34 4.57 16.35
N ILE A 23 -30.16 5.63 16.15
CA ILE A 23 -29.74 6.93 15.62
C ILE A 23 -29.08 7.81 16.70
N LYS A 24 -29.67 7.88 17.90
CA LYS A 24 -29.12 8.67 19.02
C LYS A 24 -27.80 8.08 19.53
N GLY A 25 -27.67 6.76 19.50
CA GLY A 25 -26.59 6.02 20.14
C GLY A 25 -27.01 5.48 21.50
N SER A 26 -26.12 4.70 22.12
CA SER A 26 -26.35 4.05 23.41
C SER A 26 -25.06 4.04 24.24
N TYR A 27 -25.17 3.90 25.55
CA TYR A 27 -24.01 3.84 26.45
C TYR A 27 -23.86 2.44 27.04
N PHE A 28 -22.62 2.10 27.42
CA PHE A 28 -22.33 0.86 28.14
C PHE A 28 -22.57 1.08 29.63
N LEU A 29 -23.21 0.11 30.27
CA LEU A 29 -23.39 0.05 31.72
C LEU A 29 -23.09 -1.40 32.14
N PRO A 30 -22.13 -1.63 33.06
CA PRO A 30 -21.89 -2.95 33.63
C PRO A 30 -23.15 -3.49 34.33
N ASP A 31 -23.35 -4.82 34.32
CA ASP A 31 -24.58 -5.43 34.86
C ASP A 31 -24.79 -5.17 36.37
N ASP A 32 -23.70 -4.96 37.13
CA ASP A 32 -23.74 -4.75 38.58
C ASP A 32 -23.95 -3.27 38.97
N GLU A 33 -23.96 -2.34 38.01
CA GLU A 33 -24.06 -0.90 38.25
C GLU A 33 -25.44 -0.34 37.92
N HIS A 34 -25.90 0.60 38.75
CA HIS A 34 -27.12 1.35 38.47
C HIS A 34 -26.80 2.57 37.60
N PRO A 35 -27.71 2.99 36.71
CA PRO A 35 -27.49 4.19 35.91
C PRO A 35 -27.30 5.43 36.80
N ASN A 36 -26.32 6.28 36.50
CA ASN A 36 -26.15 7.56 37.20
C ASN A 36 -27.46 8.37 37.19
N GLU A 37 -27.75 9.05 38.31
CA GLU A 37 -28.93 9.92 38.41
C GLU A 37 -28.80 11.14 37.47
N ASP A 38 -27.56 11.56 37.20
CA ASP A 38 -27.24 12.66 36.30
C ASP A 38 -27.34 12.25 34.83
N PHE A 39 -28.43 12.70 34.19
CA PHE A 39 -28.69 12.47 32.76
C PHE A 39 -27.61 13.06 31.84
N ILE A 40 -26.92 14.12 32.28
CA ILE A 40 -25.87 14.77 31.47
C ILE A 40 -24.66 13.84 31.33
N GLU A 41 -24.28 13.15 32.40
CA GLU A 41 -23.16 12.18 32.36
C GLU A 41 -23.50 10.98 31.46
N ARG A 42 -24.74 10.51 31.53
CA ARG A 42 -25.23 9.42 30.67
C ARG A 42 -25.19 9.79 29.19
N ASP A 43 -25.56 11.02 28.85
CA ASP A 43 -25.52 11.52 27.46
C ASP A 43 -24.08 11.69 26.97
N ASN A 44 -23.15 12.09 27.85
CA ASN A 44 -21.71 12.17 27.54
C ASN A 44 -21.06 10.79 27.34
N ALA A 45 -21.59 9.74 27.96
CA ALA A 45 -21.12 8.36 27.81
C ALA A 45 -21.71 7.65 26.57
N VAL A 46 -22.54 8.32 25.76
CA VAL A 46 -23.17 7.73 24.58
C VAL A 46 -22.14 7.40 23.50
N ILE A 47 -22.17 6.16 23.06
CA ILE A 47 -21.31 5.59 22.03
C ILE A 47 -22.10 5.53 20.71
N GLY A 48 -21.77 6.44 19.79
CA GLY A 48 -22.44 6.56 18.48
C GLY A 48 -21.61 6.14 17.26
N TYR A 49 -20.37 5.68 17.44
CA TYR A 49 -19.45 5.45 16.31
C TYR A 49 -19.88 4.30 15.38
N TYR A 50 -20.71 3.35 15.85
CA TYR A 50 -21.11 2.17 15.10
C TYR A 50 -21.80 2.45 13.76
N GLN A 51 -22.52 3.56 13.68
CA GLN A 51 -23.16 4.03 12.44
C GLN A 51 -22.13 4.36 11.35
N TRP A 52 -20.97 4.83 11.77
CA TRP A 52 -19.91 5.33 10.91
C TRP A 52 -18.89 4.24 10.53
N VAL A 53 -18.94 3.07 11.16
CA VAL A 53 -18.02 1.95 10.90
C VAL A 53 -17.90 1.63 9.39
N PRO A 54 -19.00 1.42 8.63
CA PRO A 54 -18.89 1.08 7.21
C PRO A 54 -18.27 2.21 6.37
N LEU A 55 -18.61 3.46 6.70
CA LEU A 55 -18.08 4.64 6.00
C LEU A 55 -16.59 4.82 6.28
N MET A 56 -16.17 4.58 7.52
CA MET A 56 -14.76 4.60 7.91
C MET A 56 -13.98 3.51 7.19
N LEU A 57 -14.46 2.26 7.18
CA LEU A 57 -13.80 1.18 6.44
C LEU A 57 -13.66 1.50 4.94
N ALA A 58 -14.67 2.12 4.32
CA ALA A 58 -14.60 2.57 2.93
C ALA A 58 -13.55 3.68 2.72
N LEU A 59 -13.50 4.67 3.62
CA LEU A 59 -12.49 5.72 3.61
C LEU A 59 -11.08 5.14 3.75
N GLN A 60 -10.89 4.18 4.65
CA GLN A 60 -9.61 3.51 4.84
C GLN A 60 -9.18 2.74 3.58
N ALA A 61 -10.09 2.00 2.95
CA ALA A 61 -9.82 1.33 1.68
C ALA A 61 -9.40 2.33 0.58
N PHE A 62 -10.06 3.48 0.49
CA PHE A 62 -9.69 4.54 -0.43
C PHE A 62 -8.29 5.10 -0.15
N LEU A 63 -7.99 5.38 1.13
CA LEU A 63 -6.67 5.86 1.54
C LEU A 63 -5.58 4.84 1.22
N PHE A 64 -5.80 3.52 1.40
CA PHE A 64 -4.87 2.47 0.95
C PHE A 64 -4.61 2.48 -0.56
N TYR A 65 -5.58 2.90 -1.36
CA TYR A 65 -5.44 3.04 -2.81
C TYR A 65 -4.75 4.35 -3.24
N ALA A 66 -4.73 5.38 -2.38
CA ALA A 66 -4.21 6.71 -2.71
C ALA A 66 -2.73 6.72 -3.17
N PRO A 67 -1.77 6.01 -2.54
CA PRO A 67 -0.39 5.97 -3.03
C PRO A 67 -0.27 5.43 -4.46
N CYS A 68 -1.13 4.47 -4.84
CA CYS A 68 -1.16 3.93 -6.21
C CYS A 68 -1.67 4.96 -7.22
N LEU A 69 -2.67 5.76 -6.84
CA LEU A 69 -3.15 6.87 -7.65
C LEU A 69 -2.06 7.94 -7.85
N ILE A 70 -1.35 8.29 -6.77
CA ILE A 70 -0.23 9.25 -6.80
C ILE A 70 0.87 8.73 -7.75
N TRP A 71 1.26 7.46 -7.63
CA TRP A 71 2.23 6.83 -8.53
C TRP A 71 1.79 6.89 -10.00
N LYS A 72 0.54 6.54 -10.30
CA LYS A 72 0.01 6.61 -11.67
C LYS A 72 0.02 8.05 -12.20
N ALA A 73 -0.44 9.01 -11.41
CA ALA A 73 -0.49 10.42 -11.81
C ALA A 73 0.91 10.98 -12.09
N LEU A 74 1.87 10.75 -11.19
CA LEU A 74 3.24 11.23 -11.34
C LEU A 74 3.98 10.55 -12.50
N ASN A 75 3.68 9.27 -12.78
CA ASN A 75 4.23 8.58 -13.95
C ASN A 75 3.64 9.05 -15.26
N CYS A 76 2.33 9.31 -15.33
CA CYS A 76 1.70 9.86 -16.54
C CYS A 76 2.40 11.16 -16.97
N SER A 77 2.84 11.98 -16.00
CA SER A 77 3.59 13.17 -16.32
C SER A 77 4.94 12.88 -16.99
N THR A 78 5.59 11.73 -16.73
CA THR A 78 6.96 11.41 -17.23
C THR A 78 7.05 11.01 -18.70
N GLY A 79 5.93 10.78 -19.38
CA GLY A 79 5.90 10.40 -20.80
C GLY A 79 6.26 8.92 -21.07
N ILE A 80 6.79 8.19 -20.07
CA ILE A 80 7.01 6.74 -20.16
C ILE A 80 5.86 6.04 -19.44
N ASN A 81 5.00 5.35 -20.21
CA ASN A 81 4.01 4.48 -19.61
C ASN A 81 4.69 3.18 -19.17
N VAL A 82 5.26 3.20 -17.97
CA VAL A 82 5.96 2.06 -17.36
C VAL A 82 5.10 0.79 -17.40
N LYS A 83 3.77 0.93 -17.34
CA LYS A 83 2.83 -0.18 -17.51
C LYS A 83 2.86 -0.78 -18.90
N ASP A 84 2.89 0.02 -19.96
CA ASP A 84 2.96 -0.49 -21.34
C ASP A 84 4.30 -1.20 -21.56
N VAL A 85 5.40 -0.65 -21.03
CA VAL A 85 6.70 -1.32 -21.03
C VAL A 85 6.60 -2.65 -20.29
N LEU A 86 5.99 -2.68 -19.10
CA LEU A 86 5.85 -3.90 -18.30
C LEU A 86 4.97 -4.95 -18.97
N GLU A 87 3.83 -4.54 -19.53
CA GLU A 87 2.88 -5.42 -20.21
C GLU A 87 3.46 -6.00 -21.49
N ASN A 88 4.15 -5.18 -22.29
CA ASN A 88 4.85 -5.65 -23.48
C ASN A 88 5.99 -6.61 -23.13
N THR A 89 6.68 -6.36 -22.01
CA THR A 89 7.78 -7.20 -21.54
C THR A 89 7.29 -8.50 -20.85
N ALA A 90 6.08 -8.49 -20.28
CA ALA A 90 5.42 -9.64 -19.66
C ALA A 90 4.73 -10.55 -20.70
N LYS A 91 4.21 -10.00 -21.80
CA LYS A 91 3.66 -10.76 -22.94
C LYS A 91 4.69 -11.67 -23.64
N VAL A 92 5.98 -11.44 -23.39
CA VAL A 92 7.08 -12.33 -23.85
C VAL A 92 6.99 -13.73 -23.21
N LYS A 93 6.22 -13.91 -22.12
CA LYS A 93 6.08 -15.21 -21.42
C LYS A 93 4.71 -15.84 -21.66
N LYS A 94 4.58 -16.57 -22.78
CA LYS A 94 3.88 -17.86 -22.96
C LYS A 94 3.63 -18.10 -24.46
N ASN A 95 4.26 -19.13 -25.03
CA ASN A 95 4.00 -19.73 -26.34
C ASN A 95 4.37 -18.92 -27.59
N VAL A 96 5.64 -18.50 -27.71
CA VAL A 96 6.11 -17.84 -28.93
C VAL A 96 7.46 -18.44 -29.36
N THR A 97 7.54 -18.80 -30.65
CA THR A 97 8.71 -19.33 -31.37
C THR A 97 9.96 -18.46 -31.19
N VAL A 98 11.15 -19.06 -31.23
CA VAL A 98 12.46 -18.41 -31.00
C VAL A 98 12.61 -17.09 -31.79
N LYS A 99 12.21 -17.10 -33.06
CA LYS A 99 12.29 -15.96 -33.99
C LYS A 99 11.37 -14.77 -33.64
N GLU A 100 10.29 -15.07 -32.94
CA GLU A 100 9.23 -14.11 -32.63
C GLU A 100 9.40 -13.55 -31.22
N ARG A 101 10.06 -14.32 -30.34
CA ARG A 101 10.69 -13.84 -29.11
C ARG A 101 11.78 -12.80 -29.40
N GLU A 102 12.64 -13.02 -30.40
CA GLU A 102 13.66 -12.05 -30.83
C GLU A 102 13.05 -10.73 -31.32
N ASN A 103 11.94 -10.78 -32.09
CA ASN A 103 11.24 -9.58 -32.54
C ASN A 103 10.55 -8.82 -31.40
N GLN A 104 9.97 -9.51 -30.42
CA GLN A 104 9.36 -8.85 -29.26
C GLN A 104 10.41 -8.21 -28.34
N VAL A 105 11.54 -8.89 -28.18
CA VAL A 105 12.73 -8.37 -27.52
C VAL A 105 13.24 -7.13 -28.27
N PHE A 106 13.38 -7.18 -29.59
CA PHE A 106 13.78 -6.02 -30.39
C PHE A 106 12.83 -4.84 -30.20
N LYS A 107 11.51 -5.06 -30.23
CA LYS A 107 10.51 -4.02 -29.95
C LYS A 107 10.64 -3.46 -28.53
N ALA A 108 10.92 -4.28 -27.52
CA ALA A 108 11.13 -3.82 -26.16
C ALA A 108 12.45 -3.01 -26.01
N ALA A 109 13.51 -3.36 -26.74
CA ALA A 109 14.76 -2.58 -26.79
C ALA A 109 14.51 -1.21 -27.36
N VAL A 110 13.88 -1.18 -28.53
CA VAL A 110 13.59 0.04 -29.27
C VAL A 110 12.70 0.93 -28.41
N HIS A 111 11.65 0.39 -27.77
CA HIS A 111 10.83 1.18 -26.86
C HIS A 111 11.56 1.66 -25.60
N LEU A 112 12.47 0.85 -25.03
CA LEU A 112 13.29 1.29 -23.90
C LEU A 112 14.27 2.39 -24.32
N GLN A 113 14.83 2.27 -25.52
CA GLN A 113 15.73 3.26 -26.10
C GLN A 113 14.99 4.56 -26.42
N GLU A 114 13.85 4.48 -27.11
CA GLU A 114 12.95 5.61 -27.38
C GLU A 114 12.52 6.28 -26.07
N ALA A 115 12.22 5.51 -25.03
CA ALA A 115 11.87 6.04 -23.70
C ALA A 115 13.05 6.81 -23.05
N LEU A 116 14.28 6.28 -23.17
CA LEU A 116 15.49 6.94 -22.68
C LEU A 116 15.87 8.17 -23.52
N GLU A 117 15.65 8.13 -24.83
CA GLU A 117 15.87 9.24 -25.76
C GLU A 117 14.85 10.36 -25.55
N LEU A 118 13.57 10.03 -25.39
CA LEU A 118 12.51 10.99 -25.04
C LEU A 118 12.80 11.69 -23.70
N GLN A 119 13.30 10.95 -22.70
CA GLN A 119 13.78 11.55 -21.44
C GLN A 119 14.93 12.54 -21.67
N ARG A 120 15.76 12.29 -22.68
CA ARG A 120 16.89 13.14 -23.06
C ARG A 120 16.45 14.36 -23.85
N GLU A 121 15.41 14.27 -24.67
CA GLU A 121 14.84 15.42 -25.40
C GLU A 121 14.06 16.36 -24.47
N LEU A 122 13.30 15.80 -23.52
CA LEU A 122 12.66 16.57 -22.43
C LEU A 122 13.67 17.26 -21.51
N LYS A 123 14.96 16.88 -21.58
CA LYS A 123 16.09 17.56 -20.91
C LYS A 123 16.38 18.95 -21.51
N SER A 124 15.90 19.23 -22.73
CA SER A 124 16.15 20.47 -23.48
C SER A 124 15.28 21.65 -22.98
N GLU A 125 14.01 21.41 -22.62
CA GLU A 125 13.10 22.50 -22.24
C GLU A 125 13.22 22.96 -20.77
N ALA A 126 13.08 24.27 -20.56
CA ALA A 126 13.42 24.98 -19.33
C ALA A 126 12.20 25.25 -18.44
N GLY A 127 12.17 24.64 -17.25
CA GLY A 127 11.25 24.95 -16.16
C GLY A 127 11.78 24.41 -14.82
N VAL A 128 11.34 24.95 -13.67
CA VAL A 128 11.84 24.53 -12.34
C VAL A 128 11.55 23.05 -12.05
N TYR A 129 10.39 22.54 -12.49
CA TYR A 129 10.06 21.11 -12.50
C TYR A 129 10.94 20.29 -13.47
N SER A 130 11.54 20.92 -14.47
CA SER A 130 12.44 20.26 -15.44
C SER A 130 13.84 20.03 -14.88
N LYS A 131 14.33 20.81 -13.90
CA LYS A 131 15.65 20.59 -13.27
C LYS A 131 15.74 19.23 -12.55
N MET A 132 14.67 18.79 -11.87
CA MET A 132 14.62 17.49 -11.22
C MET A 132 14.45 16.35 -12.24
N ARG A 133 13.70 16.60 -13.32
CA ARG A 133 13.54 15.70 -14.46
C ARG A 133 14.83 15.46 -15.25
N LYS A 134 15.72 16.45 -15.29
CA LYS A 134 17.03 16.41 -15.96
C LYS A 134 18.07 15.51 -15.26
N SER A 135 17.79 15.05 -14.03
CA SER A 135 18.79 14.38 -13.17
C SER A 135 18.93 12.86 -13.37
N GLY A 136 18.13 12.21 -14.22
CA GLY A 136 18.16 10.73 -14.36
C GLY A 136 17.92 9.96 -13.05
N PHE A 137 17.28 10.64 -12.08
CA PHE A 137 16.93 10.16 -10.75
C PHE A 137 15.46 10.44 -10.41
N TYR A 138 14.70 11.03 -11.33
CA TYR A 138 13.34 11.49 -11.06
C TYR A 138 12.39 10.30 -10.90
N LEU A 139 12.42 9.35 -11.82
CA LEU A 139 11.53 8.20 -11.80
C LEU A 139 11.81 7.32 -10.56
N SER A 140 13.09 7.10 -10.28
CA SER A 140 13.56 6.40 -9.08
C SER A 140 13.10 7.10 -7.81
N SER A 141 13.23 8.44 -7.73
CA SER A 141 12.77 9.24 -6.59
C SER A 141 11.27 9.13 -6.37
N VAL A 142 10.48 9.26 -7.43
CA VAL A 142 9.02 9.19 -7.36
C VAL A 142 8.57 7.81 -6.89
N TYR A 143 9.27 6.75 -7.29
CA TYR A 143 8.98 5.40 -6.83
C TYR A 143 9.31 5.20 -5.35
N VAL A 144 10.50 5.63 -4.90
CA VAL A 144 10.88 5.58 -3.48
C VAL A 144 9.93 6.44 -2.63
N PHE A 145 9.55 7.61 -3.13
CA PHE A 145 8.56 8.47 -2.49
C PHE A 145 7.20 7.79 -2.37
N THR A 146 6.75 7.07 -3.40
CA THR A 146 5.52 6.26 -3.34
C THR A 146 5.64 5.15 -2.28
N LYS A 147 6.79 4.47 -2.18
CA LYS A 147 7.05 3.47 -1.13
C LYS A 147 7.01 4.09 0.27
N PHE A 148 7.56 5.29 0.42
CA PHE A 148 7.46 6.05 1.66
C PHE A 148 6.00 6.40 2.00
N LEU A 149 5.22 6.84 1.02
CA LEU A 149 3.79 7.11 1.20
C LEU A 149 3.00 5.87 1.65
N TYR A 150 3.36 4.66 1.20
CA TYR A 150 2.75 3.43 1.71
C TYR A 150 3.01 3.23 3.20
N VAL A 151 4.24 3.46 3.67
CA VAL A 151 4.58 3.36 5.11
C VAL A 151 3.85 4.44 5.91
N LEU A 152 3.86 5.68 5.42
CA LEU A 152 3.15 6.80 6.05
C LEU A 152 1.65 6.53 6.15
N ASN A 153 1.05 5.96 5.09
CA ASN A 153 -0.36 5.61 5.08
C ASN A 153 -0.69 4.65 6.22
N ILE A 154 0.09 3.59 6.41
CA ILE A 154 -0.15 2.62 7.49
C ILE A 154 -0.12 3.31 8.87
N ILE A 155 0.81 4.24 9.11
CA ILE A 155 0.85 5.04 10.35
C ILE A 155 -0.43 5.86 10.51
N VAL A 156 -0.85 6.56 9.45
CA VAL A 156 -2.10 7.35 9.45
C VAL A 156 -3.32 6.45 9.72
N GLN A 157 -3.37 5.24 9.17
CA GLN A 157 -4.45 4.29 9.40
C GLN A 157 -4.54 3.86 10.87
N PHE A 158 -3.39 3.60 11.52
CA PHE A 158 -3.36 3.31 12.95
C PHE A 158 -3.87 4.50 13.79
N CYS A 159 -3.47 5.73 13.43
CA CYS A 159 -3.96 6.93 14.11
C CYS A 159 -5.47 7.10 13.94
N ILE A 160 -6.01 6.91 12.72
CA ILE A 160 -7.45 6.96 12.46
C ILE A 160 -8.19 5.91 13.30
N PHE A 161 -7.67 4.68 13.38
CA PHE A 161 -8.29 3.63 14.20
C PHE A 161 -8.26 3.94 15.69
N SER A 162 -7.14 4.41 16.23
CA SER A 162 -7.02 4.79 17.64
C SER A 162 -8.00 5.91 17.99
N ALA A 163 -8.07 6.95 17.14
CA ALA A 163 -8.98 8.07 17.33
C ALA A 163 -10.45 7.65 17.21
N PHE A 164 -10.78 6.75 16.27
CA PHE A 164 -12.16 6.30 16.06
C PHE A 164 -12.69 5.45 17.22
N LEU A 165 -11.85 4.62 17.82
CA LEU A 165 -12.21 3.77 18.97
C LEU A 165 -12.14 4.52 20.31
N GLY A 166 -11.64 5.76 20.32
CA GLY A 166 -11.44 6.54 21.54
C GLY A 166 -10.35 5.96 22.45
N THR A 167 -9.44 5.14 21.91
CA THR A 167 -8.35 4.55 22.68
C THR A 167 -7.10 5.44 22.60
N ASN A 168 -6.46 5.68 23.74
CA ASN A 168 -5.21 6.47 23.82
C ASN A 168 -3.95 5.67 23.45
N ASN A 169 -4.09 4.35 23.24
CA ASN A 169 -2.97 3.44 23.03
C ASN A 169 -2.99 2.90 21.59
N ALA A 170 -1.89 3.07 20.86
CA ALA A 170 -1.74 2.50 19.50
C ALA A 170 -1.77 0.96 19.48
N PHE A 171 -1.45 0.32 20.60
CA PHE A 171 -1.42 -1.13 20.77
C PHE A 171 -2.73 -1.73 21.30
N TRP A 172 -3.84 -1.00 21.27
CA TRP A 172 -5.15 -1.45 21.74
C TRP A 172 -5.57 -2.82 21.17
N GLY A 173 -5.16 -3.15 19.93
CA GLY A 173 -5.51 -4.43 19.30
C GLY A 173 -4.87 -5.64 20.00
N TRP A 174 -3.69 -5.46 20.59
CA TRP A 174 -3.05 -6.49 21.41
C TRP A 174 -3.82 -6.71 22.71
N ASP A 175 -4.18 -5.62 23.39
CA ASP A 175 -4.92 -5.68 24.67
C ASP A 175 -6.24 -6.44 24.48
N ILE A 176 -7.04 -6.04 23.48
CA ILE A 176 -8.31 -6.72 23.15
C ILE A 176 -8.09 -8.19 22.76
N PHE A 177 -7.03 -8.50 22.01
CA PHE A 177 -6.72 -9.89 21.68
C PHE A 177 -6.42 -10.73 22.93
N THR A 178 -5.63 -10.20 23.86
CA THR A 178 -5.32 -10.89 25.11
C THR A 178 -6.56 -11.06 26.00
N ASP A 179 -7.45 -10.07 26.04
CA ASP A 179 -8.74 -10.16 26.73
C ASP A 179 -9.58 -11.29 26.18
N ILE A 180 -9.75 -11.35 24.84
CA ILE A 180 -10.50 -12.40 24.15
C ILE A 180 -9.88 -13.78 24.41
N TRP A 181 -8.56 -13.91 24.34
CA TRP A 181 -7.86 -15.18 24.58
C TRP A 181 -8.01 -15.66 26.01
N SER A 182 -8.02 -14.74 26.98
CA SER A 182 -8.21 -15.02 28.39
C SER A 182 -9.68 -15.29 28.78
N GLY A 183 -10.62 -15.14 27.84
CA GLY A 183 -12.05 -15.29 28.09
C GLY A 183 -12.69 -14.12 28.85
N ARG A 184 -12.01 -12.96 28.93
CA ARG A 184 -12.62 -11.73 29.47
C ARG A 184 -13.55 -11.13 28.42
N GLU A 185 -14.85 -11.15 28.71
CA GLU A 185 -15.85 -10.60 27.81
C GLU A 185 -16.03 -9.07 27.99
N TRP A 186 -16.76 -8.48 27.04
CA TRP A 186 -17.16 -7.07 26.99
C TRP A 186 -17.81 -6.53 28.27
N ASN A 187 -18.42 -7.40 29.09
CA ASN A 187 -19.04 -7.02 30.36
C ASN A 187 -18.01 -6.48 31.38
N VAL A 188 -16.76 -6.95 31.30
CA VAL A 188 -15.69 -6.54 32.24
C VAL A 188 -14.82 -5.45 31.64
N THR A 189 -14.54 -5.51 30.33
CA THR A 189 -13.61 -4.60 29.67
C THR A 189 -14.27 -3.31 29.16
N GLY A 190 -15.59 -3.32 28.97
CA GLY A 190 -16.34 -2.21 28.36
C GLY A 190 -16.00 -1.96 26.88
N HIS A 191 -15.10 -2.75 26.31
CA HIS A 191 -14.76 -2.68 24.89
C HIS A 191 -15.77 -3.47 24.07
N PHE A 192 -16.31 -2.84 23.03
CA PHE A 192 -17.28 -3.43 22.11
C PHE A 192 -18.47 -4.14 22.83
N PRO A 193 -19.28 -3.41 23.61
CA PRO A 193 -20.44 -3.96 24.31
C PRO A 193 -21.51 -4.55 23.39
N ARG A 194 -22.00 -5.74 23.72
CA ARG A 194 -23.10 -6.41 22.98
C ARG A 194 -24.47 -5.98 23.49
N VAL A 195 -24.53 -5.51 24.73
CA VAL A 195 -25.72 -4.96 25.38
C VAL A 195 -25.41 -3.53 25.81
N THR A 196 -26.33 -2.62 25.53
CA THR A 196 -26.19 -1.20 25.83
C THR A 196 -27.50 -0.62 26.32
N MET A 197 -27.45 0.47 27.07
CA MET A 197 -28.62 1.19 27.56
C MET A 197 -28.88 2.42 26.69
N CYS A 198 -30.15 2.70 26.42
CA CYS A 198 -30.58 3.84 25.64
C CYS A 198 -31.65 4.64 26.37
N ASP A 199 -31.44 5.96 26.40
CA ASP A 199 -32.38 6.91 26.99
C ASP A 199 -33.04 7.77 25.92
N PHE A 200 -34.36 7.72 25.89
CA PHE A 200 -35.15 8.57 25.00
C PHE A 200 -36.32 9.21 25.74
N THR A 201 -36.72 10.38 25.26
CA THR A 201 -37.79 11.17 25.87
C THR A 201 -38.92 11.37 24.88
N VAL A 202 -40.12 10.92 25.23
CA VAL A 202 -41.33 11.13 24.44
C VAL A 202 -42.07 12.34 24.99
N ARG A 203 -42.38 13.30 24.11
CA ARG A 203 -43.15 14.48 24.45
C ARG A 203 -44.62 14.21 24.22
N VAL A 204 -45.39 14.22 25.30
CA VAL A 204 -46.86 14.19 25.28
C VAL A 204 -47.36 15.54 25.78
N LEU A 205 -48.55 15.99 25.36
CA LEU A 205 -49.12 17.27 25.79
C LEU A 205 -49.09 17.40 27.33
N GLY A 206 -48.32 18.38 27.84
CA GLY A 206 -48.21 18.67 29.27
C GLY A 206 -47.21 17.83 30.08
N ALA A 207 -46.58 16.79 29.51
CA ALA A 207 -45.64 15.94 30.26
C ALA A 207 -44.52 15.32 29.39
N LEU A 208 -43.30 15.38 29.90
CA LEU A 208 -42.12 14.70 29.34
C LEU A 208 -41.99 13.30 29.97
N HIS A 209 -42.14 12.26 29.15
CA HIS A 209 -41.94 10.87 29.61
C HIS A 209 -40.56 10.40 29.19
N ARG A 210 -39.72 10.05 30.16
CA ARG A 210 -38.37 9.51 29.93
C ARG A 210 -38.41 7.99 30.03
N TRP A 211 -37.83 7.31 29.06
CA TRP A 211 -37.73 5.86 29.00
C TRP A 211 -36.25 5.47 28.89
N THR A 212 -35.85 4.50 29.71
CA THR A 212 -34.57 3.80 29.60
C THR A 212 -34.86 2.38 29.17
N VAL A 213 -34.26 1.94 28.07
CA VAL A 213 -34.46 0.59 27.52
C VAL A 213 -33.11 -0.08 27.28
N GLN A 214 -33.07 -1.38 27.54
CA GLN A 214 -31.91 -2.21 27.26
C GLN A 214 -31.95 -2.69 25.81
N CYS A 215 -30.85 -2.55 25.09
CA CYS A 215 -30.79 -2.89 23.67
C CYS A 215 -29.58 -3.76 23.34
N VAL A 216 -29.80 -4.77 22.51
CA VAL A 216 -28.79 -5.68 21.98
C VAL A 216 -28.26 -5.14 20.65
N LEU A 217 -26.94 -4.97 20.59
CA LEU A 217 -26.20 -4.43 19.47
C LEU A 217 -25.39 -5.53 18.76
N MET A 218 -26.10 -6.36 17.98
CA MET A 218 -25.51 -7.50 17.26
C MET A 218 -24.36 -7.12 16.30
N ILE A 219 -24.39 -5.91 15.73
CA ILE A 219 -23.35 -5.43 14.80
C ILE A 219 -21.97 -5.35 15.49
N ASN A 220 -21.95 -5.18 16.81
CA ASN A 220 -20.72 -5.02 17.54
C ASN A 220 -19.90 -6.30 17.61
N MET A 221 -20.57 -7.45 17.69
CA MET A 221 -19.93 -8.77 17.68
C MET A 221 -19.11 -8.99 16.39
N PHE A 222 -19.59 -8.48 15.25
CA PHE A 222 -18.84 -8.54 13.99
C PHE A 222 -17.71 -7.51 13.95
N THR A 223 -17.99 -6.30 14.45
CA THR A 223 -17.04 -5.20 14.52
C THR A 223 -15.81 -5.61 15.33
N GLU A 224 -15.99 -6.15 16.53
CA GLU A 224 -14.92 -6.66 17.40
C GLU A 224 -13.95 -7.57 16.62
N LYS A 225 -14.47 -8.56 15.88
CA LYS A 225 -13.63 -9.52 15.14
C LYS A 225 -12.96 -8.93 13.91
N ILE A 226 -13.65 -8.07 13.16
CA ILE A 226 -13.10 -7.41 11.98
C ILE A 226 -11.95 -6.48 12.40
N TYR A 227 -12.13 -5.69 13.45
CA TYR A 227 -11.13 -4.72 13.90
C TYR A 227 -9.88 -5.39 14.48
N VAL A 228 -10.03 -6.47 15.26
CA VAL A 228 -8.90 -7.27 15.72
C VAL A 228 -8.13 -7.88 14.54
N PHE A 229 -8.85 -8.47 13.57
CA PHE A 229 -8.22 -9.01 12.35
C PHE A 229 -7.46 -7.94 11.56
N LEU A 230 -8.08 -6.78 11.32
CA LEU A 230 -7.46 -5.67 10.57
C LEU A 230 -6.22 -5.12 11.28
N TRP A 231 -6.21 -5.09 12.62
CA TRP A 231 -5.04 -4.64 13.38
C TRP A 231 -3.81 -5.51 13.10
N PHE A 232 -3.94 -6.84 13.21
CA PHE A 232 -2.85 -7.77 12.89
C PHE A 232 -2.45 -7.69 11.40
N TRP A 233 -3.44 -7.57 10.52
CA TRP A 233 -3.21 -7.41 9.08
C TRP A 233 -2.39 -6.15 8.76
N PHE A 234 -2.69 -5.02 9.41
CA PHE A 234 -1.96 -3.77 9.21
C PHE A 234 -0.53 -3.83 9.73
N ILE A 235 -0.27 -4.55 10.84
CA ILE A 235 1.10 -4.82 11.30
C ILE A 235 1.87 -5.63 10.25
N LEU A 236 1.28 -6.71 9.72
CA LEU A 236 1.91 -7.54 8.69
C LEU A 236 2.22 -6.73 7.41
N VAL A 237 1.23 -5.99 6.89
CA VAL A 237 1.42 -5.13 5.71
C VAL A 237 2.42 -4.01 6.00
N GLY A 238 2.45 -3.50 7.24
CA GLY A 238 3.43 -2.52 7.73
C GLY A 238 4.85 -3.02 7.62
N VAL A 239 5.14 -4.20 8.20
CA VAL A 239 6.47 -4.82 8.16
C VAL A 239 6.91 -5.06 6.72
N LEU A 240 6.04 -5.65 5.88
CA LEU A 240 6.34 -5.88 4.46
C LEU A 240 6.60 -4.57 3.70
N SER A 241 5.86 -3.50 3.99
CA SER A 241 6.03 -2.20 3.36
C SER A 241 7.34 -1.52 3.76
N VAL A 242 7.74 -1.65 5.03
CA VAL A 242 9.04 -1.14 5.52
C VAL A 242 10.20 -1.90 4.89
N ILE A 243 10.15 -3.24 4.86
CA ILE A 243 11.18 -4.07 4.20
C ILE A 243 11.29 -3.69 2.72
N SER A 244 10.16 -3.54 2.04
CA SER A 244 10.08 -3.10 0.65
C SER A 244 10.71 -1.72 0.45
N LEU A 245 10.40 -0.75 1.31
CA LEU A 245 11.02 0.59 1.27
C LEU A 245 12.54 0.51 1.44
N LEU A 246 13.01 -0.19 2.48
CA LEU A 246 14.44 -0.33 2.75
C LEU A 246 15.18 -0.99 1.58
N TYR A 247 14.61 -2.07 1.02
CA TYR A 247 15.18 -2.73 -0.17
C TYR A 247 15.33 -1.77 -1.34
N TRP A 248 14.29 -1.00 -1.68
CA TRP A 248 14.33 -0.08 -2.82
C TRP A 248 15.23 1.14 -2.57
N VAL A 249 15.29 1.64 -1.34
CA VAL A 249 16.23 2.70 -0.95
C VAL A 249 17.67 2.21 -1.13
N VAL A 250 18.03 1.03 -0.62
CA VAL A 250 19.38 0.48 -0.77
C VAL A 250 19.69 0.19 -2.25
N ALA A 251 18.74 -0.38 -3.00
CA ALA A 251 18.93 -0.77 -4.39
C ALA A 251 19.08 0.42 -5.36
N LEU A 252 18.46 1.57 -5.07
CA LEU A 252 18.43 2.74 -5.96
C LEU A 252 19.30 3.91 -5.49
N VAL A 253 19.53 4.06 -4.18
CA VAL A 253 20.39 5.14 -3.66
C VAL A 253 21.83 4.64 -3.50
N GLY A 254 22.01 3.35 -3.22
CA GLY A 254 23.34 2.74 -3.07
C GLY A 254 24.05 2.58 -4.41
N GLY A 255 24.89 3.54 -4.80
CA GLY A 255 25.65 3.49 -6.06
C GLY A 255 26.50 2.21 -6.21
N ASN A 256 27.01 1.65 -5.11
CA ASN A 256 27.74 0.38 -5.12
C ASN A 256 26.83 -0.81 -5.45
N PHE A 257 25.60 -0.83 -4.94
CA PHE A 257 24.62 -1.89 -5.23
C PHE A 257 24.08 -1.79 -6.66
N GLN A 258 23.94 -0.57 -7.19
CA GLN A 258 23.60 -0.36 -8.61
C GLN A 258 24.70 -0.92 -9.51
N ARG A 259 25.96 -0.60 -9.22
CA ARG A 259 27.13 -1.11 -9.96
C ARG A 259 27.23 -2.62 -9.86
N GLY A 260 27.12 -3.19 -8.65
CA GLY A 260 27.18 -4.63 -8.43
C GLY A 260 26.07 -5.39 -9.17
N PHE A 261 24.86 -4.83 -9.22
CA PHE A 261 23.76 -5.41 -10.00
C PHE A 261 24.06 -5.44 -11.50
N VAL A 262 24.48 -4.31 -12.07
CA VAL A 262 24.81 -4.23 -13.51
C VAL A 262 26.05 -5.06 -13.84
N MET A 263 27.04 -5.09 -12.96
CA MET A 263 28.26 -5.89 -13.13
C MET A 263 27.95 -7.39 -13.12
N LYS A 264 27.13 -7.88 -12.19
CA LYS A 264 26.67 -9.27 -12.19
C LYS A 264 25.97 -9.62 -13.49
N TYR A 265 25.15 -8.70 -14.00
CA TYR A 265 24.44 -8.89 -15.26
C TYR A 265 25.39 -8.96 -16.47
N LEU A 266 26.38 -8.05 -16.53
CA LEU A 266 27.39 -8.02 -17.59
C LEU A 266 28.29 -9.28 -17.57
N ARG A 267 28.59 -9.83 -16.39
CA ARG A 267 29.32 -11.11 -16.26
C ARG A 267 28.54 -12.28 -16.84
N CYS A 268 27.23 -12.37 -16.56
CA CYS A 268 26.39 -13.41 -17.15
C CYS A 268 26.34 -13.39 -18.68
N MET A 269 26.63 -12.23 -19.30
CA MET A 269 26.72 -12.12 -20.77
C MET A 269 28.11 -12.45 -21.33
N GLY A 270 29.10 -12.76 -20.49
CA GLY A 270 30.48 -13.00 -20.93
C GLY A 270 31.23 -11.75 -21.38
N GLU A 271 30.68 -10.56 -21.14
CA GLU A 271 31.25 -9.27 -21.55
C GLU A 271 32.32 -8.74 -20.57
N VAL A 272 32.40 -9.32 -19.38
CA VAL A 272 33.36 -8.93 -18.33
C VAL A 272 33.93 -10.20 -17.72
N SER A 273 35.25 -10.22 -17.53
CA SER A 273 36.03 -11.28 -16.89
C SER A 273 35.51 -11.62 -15.49
N ASP A 274 35.62 -12.89 -15.05
CA ASP A 274 35.22 -13.32 -13.69
C ASP A 274 35.96 -12.54 -12.58
N GLU A 275 37.21 -12.16 -12.84
CA GLU A 275 37.98 -11.20 -12.06
C GLU A 275 38.08 -9.87 -12.84
N PRO A 276 37.22 -8.87 -12.54
CA PRO A 276 37.25 -7.61 -13.26
C PRO A 276 38.52 -6.81 -12.92
N THR A 277 39.16 -6.26 -13.94
CA THR A 277 40.27 -5.31 -13.74
C THR A 277 39.72 -3.99 -13.20
N ARG A 278 40.46 -3.23 -12.37
CA ARG A 278 40.04 -1.89 -11.86
C ARG A 278 39.51 -0.97 -12.97
N THR A 279 40.11 -1.03 -14.15
CA THR A 279 39.72 -0.23 -15.33
C THR A 279 38.34 -0.61 -15.86
N GLU A 280 37.96 -1.90 -15.78
CA GLU A 280 36.63 -2.38 -16.17
C GLU A 280 35.58 -1.93 -15.15
N GLU A 281 35.88 -2.01 -13.85
CA GLU A 281 35.00 -1.51 -12.79
C GLU A 281 34.74 0.00 -12.92
N GLU A 282 35.76 0.78 -13.26
CA GLU A 282 35.65 2.22 -13.53
C GLU A 282 34.81 2.52 -14.78
N LYS A 283 34.97 1.73 -15.87
CA LYS A 283 34.16 1.85 -17.08
C LYS A 283 32.69 1.51 -16.83
N VAL A 284 32.40 0.43 -16.10
CA VAL A 284 31.03 0.06 -15.71
C VAL A 284 30.44 1.13 -14.79
N GLY A 285 31.22 1.65 -13.84
CA GLY A 285 30.79 2.75 -12.96
C GLY A 285 30.46 4.04 -13.73
N GLY A 286 31.26 4.36 -14.75
CA GLY A 286 31.02 5.48 -15.67
C GLY A 286 29.76 5.28 -16.52
N PHE A 287 29.56 4.07 -17.06
CA PHE A 287 28.36 3.71 -17.82
C PHE A 287 27.08 3.82 -16.98
N VAL A 288 27.09 3.27 -15.75
CA VAL A 288 25.94 3.33 -14.85
C VAL A 288 25.61 4.78 -14.49
N ARG A 289 26.62 5.61 -14.20
CA ARG A 289 26.39 7.00 -13.77
C ARG A 289 26.01 7.95 -14.90
N ASN A 290 26.65 7.82 -16.07
CA ASN A 290 26.54 8.81 -17.14
C ASN A 290 25.54 8.41 -18.23
N TYR A 291 25.36 7.11 -18.48
CA TYR A 291 24.50 6.61 -19.55
C TYR A 291 23.18 6.03 -19.03
N LEU A 292 23.26 5.01 -18.17
CA LEU A 292 22.07 4.33 -17.67
C LEU A 292 21.31 5.17 -16.64
N THR A 293 22.04 5.91 -15.80
CA THR A 293 21.52 6.67 -14.65
C THR A 293 20.73 5.80 -13.66
N SER A 294 20.26 6.36 -12.55
CA SER A 294 19.49 5.60 -11.56
C SER A 294 18.15 5.12 -12.14
N ASP A 295 17.53 5.93 -13.01
CA ASP A 295 16.24 5.64 -13.62
C ASP A 295 16.31 4.44 -14.58
N GLY A 296 17.39 4.28 -15.32
CA GLY A 296 17.63 3.09 -16.14
C GLY A 296 17.84 1.83 -15.28
N VAL A 297 18.62 1.92 -14.20
CA VAL A 297 18.79 0.80 -13.26
C VAL A 297 17.45 0.42 -12.61
N PHE A 298 16.62 1.41 -12.27
CA PHE A 298 15.28 1.18 -11.75
C PHE A 298 14.38 0.43 -12.74
N LEU A 299 14.35 0.86 -14.02
CA LEU A 299 13.58 0.19 -15.06
C LEU A 299 14.04 -1.26 -15.28
N LEU A 300 15.36 -1.51 -15.31
CA LEU A 300 15.90 -2.88 -15.41
C LEU A 300 15.46 -3.76 -14.24
N ARG A 301 15.50 -3.25 -13.00
CA ARG A 301 15.03 -3.97 -11.81
C ARG A 301 13.51 -4.20 -11.84
N LEU A 302 12.74 -3.26 -12.37
CA LEU A 302 11.30 -3.41 -12.48
C LEU A 302 10.92 -4.48 -13.53
N ILE A 303 11.62 -4.51 -14.66
CA ILE A 303 11.47 -5.56 -15.68
C ILE A 303 11.80 -6.93 -15.08
N GLN A 304 12.88 -7.03 -14.31
CA GLN A 304 13.22 -8.26 -13.58
C GLN A 304 12.08 -8.68 -12.64
N ALA A 305 11.55 -7.76 -11.83
CA ALA A 305 10.49 -8.07 -10.88
C ALA A 305 9.18 -8.54 -11.56
N ALA A 306 8.83 -7.98 -12.73
CA ALA A 306 7.61 -8.37 -13.45
C ALA A 306 7.71 -9.69 -14.20
N ARG A 307 8.93 -10.13 -14.55
CA ARG A 307 9.17 -11.46 -15.13
C ARG A 307 9.16 -12.59 -14.10
N GLY A 308 9.05 -12.24 -12.81
CA GLY A 308 9.08 -13.15 -11.68
C GLY A 308 10.48 -13.30 -11.07
N TRP A 309 10.53 -13.78 -9.83
CA TRP A 309 11.73 -14.06 -9.00
C TRP A 309 12.73 -15.06 -9.64
N GLU A 310 12.45 -15.62 -10.82
CA GLU A 310 13.23 -16.71 -11.46
C GLU A 310 14.60 -16.28 -12.04
N LEU A 311 15.19 -15.16 -11.62
CA LEU A 311 16.59 -14.81 -11.92
C LEU A 311 17.56 -15.25 -10.81
N GLY A 312 17.05 -15.78 -9.69
CA GLY A 312 17.88 -16.44 -8.66
C GLY A 312 18.58 -17.72 -9.17
N GLU A 313 18.06 -18.34 -10.23
CA GLU A 313 18.60 -19.58 -10.81
C GLU A 313 19.38 -19.39 -12.12
N ILE A 314 19.45 -18.18 -12.69
CA ILE A 314 20.08 -17.97 -14.02
C ILE A 314 21.62 -17.91 -13.95
N CYS A 315 22.21 -17.84 -12.76
CA CYS A 315 23.66 -18.09 -12.61
C CYS A 315 23.98 -19.56 -12.30
N ALA A 316 23.00 -20.38 -11.94
CA ALA A 316 23.22 -21.76 -11.49
C ALA A 316 22.91 -22.79 -12.57
N THR A 317 22.00 -22.50 -13.50
CA THR A 317 21.78 -23.33 -14.67
C THR A 317 22.67 -22.84 -15.80
N GLN A 318 23.63 -23.68 -16.17
CA GLN A 318 24.31 -23.63 -17.46
C GLN A 318 23.34 -23.18 -18.54
N ILE A 319 23.74 -22.17 -19.29
CA ILE A 319 23.15 -21.63 -20.52
C ILE A 319 22.29 -22.70 -21.22
N ASP A 320 21.00 -22.75 -20.86
CA ASP A 320 20.02 -23.34 -21.74
C ASP A 320 19.57 -22.20 -22.63
N SER A 321 19.82 -22.39 -23.91
CA SER A 321 19.85 -21.47 -25.05
C SER A 321 18.60 -20.62 -25.32
N SER A 322 17.86 -20.20 -24.29
CA SER A 322 16.61 -19.47 -24.36
C SER A 322 16.65 -18.07 -23.71
N ASP A 323 17.73 -17.67 -23.03
CA ASP A 323 17.83 -16.36 -22.34
C ASP A 323 18.52 -15.23 -23.14
N TRP A 324 18.79 -15.46 -24.42
CA TRP A 324 19.43 -14.51 -25.34
C TRP A 324 18.68 -13.18 -25.52
N GLY A 325 17.40 -13.11 -25.18
CA GLY A 325 16.59 -11.91 -25.43
C GLY A 325 17.09 -10.68 -24.69
N PHE A 326 17.29 -10.76 -23.37
CA PHE A 326 17.68 -9.59 -22.59
C PHE A 326 19.18 -9.27 -22.68
N GLY A 327 19.99 -10.28 -22.98
CA GLY A 327 21.38 -10.04 -23.35
C GLY A 327 21.50 -9.30 -24.67
N MET A 328 20.74 -9.73 -25.68
CA MET A 328 20.67 -9.05 -26.98
C MET A 328 20.03 -7.65 -26.90
N LEU A 329 19.13 -7.37 -25.94
CA LEU A 329 18.63 -6.03 -25.63
C LEU A 329 19.76 -5.07 -25.24
N LEU A 330 20.66 -5.53 -24.35
CA LEU A 330 21.77 -4.73 -23.84
C LEU A 330 22.97 -4.72 -24.77
N GLU A 331 23.22 -5.81 -25.50
CA GLU A 331 24.27 -5.94 -26.52
C GLU A 331 23.93 -5.09 -27.76
N ARG A 332 22.66 -5.02 -28.17
CA ARG A 332 22.22 -4.11 -29.25
C ARG A 332 22.06 -2.67 -28.77
N ALA A 333 21.65 -2.42 -27.52
CA ALA A 333 21.78 -1.09 -26.93
C ALA A 333 23.25 -0.66 -26.87
N LYS A 334 24.19 -1.58 -26.61
CA LYS A 334 25.64 -1.38 -26.72
C LYS A 334 26.06 -1.01 -28.14
N VAL A 335 25.64 -1.75 -29.17
CA VAL A 335 25.94 -1.45 -30.59
C VAL A 335 25.45 -0.05 -30.99
N VAL A 336 24.27 0.36 -30.51
CA VAL A 336 23.73 1.70 -30.79
C VAL A 336 24.45 2.78 -29.98
N THR A 337 24.84 2.49 -28.72
CA THR A 337 25.68 3.42 -27.93
C THR A 337 27.12 3.52 -28.38
N SER A 338 27.72 2.47 -28.94
CA SER A 338 29.05 2.57 -29.55
C SER A 338 29.01 3.49 -30.76
N HIS A 339 27.93 3.49 -31.54
CA HIS A 339 27.77 4.48 -32.63
C HIS A 339 27.59 5.92 -32.14
N VAL A 340 26.98 6.14 -30.97
CA VAL A 340 26.80 7.49 -30.38
C VAL A 340 28.00 7.96 -29.55
N ALA A 341 28.74 7.04 -28.92
CA ALA A 341 29.92 7.35 -28.11
C ALA A 341 31.21 7.50 -28.95
N PHE A 342 31.27 6.90 -30.16
CA PHE A 342 32.35 7.12 -31.12
C PHE A 342 32.11 8.28 -32.10
N SER A 343 30.98 8.99 -32.00
CA SER A 343 30.65 10.17 -32.83
C SER A 343 30.83 11.51 -32.08
N LYS A 344 31.87 11.62 -31.25
CA LYS A 344 32.44 12.91 -30.84
C LYS A 344 33.96 12.87 -30.79
#